data_AF-A0A6G4ZDL0-F1
#
_entry.id   AF-A0A6G4ZDL0-F1
#
_cell.length_a   1.000
_cell.length_b   1.000
_cell.length_c   1.000
_cell.angle_alpha   90.00
_cell.angle_beta   90.00
_cell.angle_gamma   90.00
#
_symmetry.space_group_name_H-M   'P 1'
#
loop_
_entity.id
_entity.type
_entity.pdbx_description
1 polymer ?
#
loop_
_entity_poly.entity_id
_entity_poly.type
_entity_poly.pdbx_seq_one_letter_code
_entity_poly.pdbx_strand_id
1 'polypeptide(L)'
;MEKLILKSTTLFNLNDSENIDLGDLNFDISQFKVPNEMVVPKEGINVKIEKEKNLNGELVETGEYTLIFKIYDLNFIRLVIQNGSTEIGNPITIIVEKQKNIPNLERFEEGEFIPISFKNIKVKPKKVQNKTFIGKDVGYKDVWQYADIKVVAESYIIGEENGAKAK
;
A
#
# COMPACT_ATOMS: atom_id res chain seq x y z
N MET A 1 27.74 -13.18 7.29
CA MET A 1 26.70 -12.16 7.53
C MET A 1 27.40 -10.84 7.72
N GLU A 2 27.22 -9.90 6.81
CA GLU A 2 27.75 -8.54 6.98
C GLU A 2 27.08 -7.87 8.17
N LYS A 3 27.89 -7.19 8.98
CA LYS A 3 27.43 -6.48 10.17
C LYS A 3 26.74 -5.20 9.69
N LEU A 4 25.43 -5.13 9.82
CA LEU A 4 24.67 -3.91 9.55
C LEU A 4 24.99 -2.89 10.64
N ILE A 5 25.78 -1.86 10.29
CA ILE A 5 26.17 -0.78 11.20
C ILE A 5 25.35 0.46 10.83
N LEU A 6 24.52 0.93 11.75
CA LEU A 6 23.81 2.21 11.60
C LEU A 6 24.84 3.34 11.68
N LYS A 7 25.12 4.01 10.55
CA LYS A 7 25.88 5.26 10.55
C LYS A 7 24.95 6.37 10.99
N SER A 8 25.37 7.15 11.97
CA SER A 8 24.61 8.23 12.63
C SER A 8 23.95 9.20 11.64
N THR A 9 22.68 8.98 11.33
CA THR A 9 21.79 9.98 10.71
C THR A 9 20.63 10.21 11.68
N THR A 10 20.57 11.42 12.25
CA THR A 10 19.51 11.93 13.15
C THR A 10 18.99 10.88 14.14
N LEU A 11 19.79 10.63 15.18
CA LEU A 11 19.41 9.84 16.34
C LEU A 11 18.16 10.47 17.00
N PHE A 12 16.99 9.88 16.77
CA PHE A 12 15.97 9.88 17.81
C PHE A 12 16.52 9.00 18.94
N ASN A 13 16.72 9.60 20.09
CA ASN A 13 17.42 8.99 21.22
C ASN A 13 16.58 7.82 21.76
N LEU A 14 17.06 6.58 21.61
CA LEU A 14 16.42 5.36 22.16
C LEU A 14 16.34 5.36 23.70
N ASN A 15 16.96 6.35 24.37
CA ASN A 15 16.90 6.55 25.81
C ASN A 15 15.81 7.54 26.25
N ASP A 16 15.16 8.23 25.31
CA ASP A 16 13.94 8.96 25.63
C ASP A 16 12.79 7.96 25.57
N SER A 17 12.00 7.92 26.64
CA SER A 17 10.92 6.97 26.95
C SER A 17 9.74 6.93 25.97
N GLU A 18 9.94 7.36 24.72
CA GLU A 18 8.97 7.25 23.65
C GLU A 18 9.15 5.90 22.95
N ASN A 19 8.22 4.98 23.20
CA ASN A 19 8.08 3.77 22.40
C ASN A 19 7.75 4.18 20.95
N ILE A 20 8.77 4.33 20.10
CA ILE A 20 8.56 4.60 18.66
C ILE A 20 7.94 3.35 18.03
N ASP A 21 6.71 3.46 17.52
CA ASP A 21 6.14 2.39 16.72
C ASP A 21 6.80 2.40 15.34
N LEU A 22 7.39 1.27 14.92
CA LEU A 22 8.03 1.15 13.60
C LEU A 22 7.05 1.41 12.44
N GLY A 23 5.73 1.36 12.69
CA GLY A 23 4.69 1.71 11.73
C GLY A 23 4.61 3.21 11.39
N ASP A 24 5.21 4.06 12.23
CA ASP A 24 5.30 5.50 12.01
C ASP A 24 6.53 5.88 11.15
N LEU A 25 7.48 4.95 11.00
CA LEU A 25 8.65 5.13 10.16
C LEU A 25 8.29 4.94 8.68
N ASN A 26 9.05 5.63 7.81
CA ASN A 26 8.94 5.50 6.36
C ASN A 26 10.31 5.16 5.78
N PHE A 27 10.32 4.28 4.78
CA PHE A 27 11.49 4.11 3.92
C PHE A 27 11.59 5.28 2.95
N ASP A 28 12.81 5.58 2.53
CA ASP A 28 13.05 6.54 1.44
C ASP A 28 12.51 5.94 0.13
N ILE A 29 11.54 6.62 -0.48
CA ILE A 29 10.88 6.17 -1.70
C ILE A 29 11.85 6.04 -2.89
N SER A 30 12.97 6.78 -2.89
CA SER A 30 13.98 6.71 -3.94
C SER A 30 14.68 5.34 -4.01
N GLN A 31 14.58 4.53 -2.95
CA GLN A 31 15.04 3.14 -2.91
C GLN A 31 14.16 2.20 -3.74
N PHE A 32 12.96 2.64 -4.14
CA PHE A 32 11.98 1.85 -4.87
C PHE A 32 11.77 2.40 -6.28
N LYS A 33 11.64 1.51 -7.26
CA LYS A 33 11.21 1.90 -8.61
C LYS A 33 9.69 1.99 -8.65
N VAL A 34 9.16 3.19 -8.47
CA VAL A 34 7.73 3.48 -8.58
C VAL A 34 7.44 3.98 -10.00
N PRO A 35 6.45 3.42 -10.72
CA PRO A 35 6.06 3.91 -12.05
C PRO A 35 5.65 5.38 -12.02
N ASN A 36 6.02 6.15 -13.05
CA ASN A 36 5.56 7.54 -13.17
C ASN A 36 4.13 7.62 -13.75
N GLU A 37 3.80 6.70 -14.64
CA GLU A 37 2.48 6.60 -15.28
C GLU A 37 1.85 5.28 -14.85
N MET A 38 0.76 5.36 -14.09
CA MET A 38 0.13 4.19 -13.51
C MET A 38 -1.25 3.96 -14.12
N VAL A 39 -1.60 2.69 -14.26
CA VAL A 39 -2.94 2.24 -14.58
C VAL A 39 -3.41 1.21 -13.57
N VAL A 40 -4.72 1.14 -13.36
CA VAL A 40 -5.36 0.15 -12.52
C VAL A 40 -6.48 -0.52 -13.32
N PRO A 41 -6.54 -1.86 -13.41
CA PRO A 41 -7.71 -2.50 -13.98
C PRO A 41 -8.91 -2.23 -13.07
N LYS A 42 -10.11 -2.08 -13.63
CA LYS A 42 -11.34 -1.84 -12.85
C LYS A 42 -11.50 -2.85 -11.70
N GLU A 43 -11.22 -4.12 -11.95
CA GLU A 43 -11.30 -5.24 -11.00
C GLU A 43 -10.14 -5.24 -9.98
N GLY A 44 -9.11 -4.44 -10.23
CA GLY A 44 -7.97 -4.23 -9.34
C GLY A 44 -8.23 -3.26 -8.20
N ILE A 45 -9.40 -2.61 -8.17
CA ILE A 45 -9.81 -1.66 -7.13
C ILE A 45 -10.67 -2.39 -6.10
N ASN A 46 -10.19 -2.48 -4.86
CA ASN A 46 -10.90 -3.09 -3.76
C ASN A 46 -11.22 -2.05 -2.68
N VAL A 47 -12.44 -2.09 -2.17
CA VAL A 47 -12.91 -1.20 -1.11
C VAL A 47 -13.15 -2.03 0.15
N LYS A 48 -12.63 -1.57 1.28
CA LYS A 48 -12.86 -2.16 2.59
C LYS A 48 -13.43 -1.10 3.55
N ILE A 49 -14.52 -1.41 4.21
CA ILE A 49 -15.08 -0.55 5.27
C ILE A 49 -14.16 -0.60 6.49
N GLU A 50 -13.82 0.57 7.02
CA GLU A 50 -13.00 0.69 8.23
C GLU A 50 -13.87 0.49 9.48
N LYS A 51 -13.38 -0.34 10.39
CA LYS A 51 -14.04 -0.68 11.65
C LYS A 51 -13.11 -0.39 12.81
N GLU A 52 -13.64 0.22 13.86
CA GLU A 52 -12.93 0.50 15.10
C GLU A 52 -13.64 -0.13 16.28
N LYS A 53 -12.91 -0.39 17.37
CA LYS A 53 -13.52 -0.90 18.60
C LYS A 53 -14.14 0.27 19.37
N ASN A 54 -15.44 0.16 19.67
CA ASN A 54 -16.11 1.09 20.58
C ASN A 54 -15.64 0.87 22.04
N LEU A 55 -16.13 1.71 22.95
CA LEU A 55 -15.82 1.61 24.39
C LEU A 55 -16.24 0.27 25.02
N ASN A 56 -17.15 -0.47 24.38
CA ASN A 56 -17.61 -1.79 24.80
C ASN A 56 -16.82 -2.95 24.15
N GLY A 57 -15.81 -2.62 23.33
CA GLY A 57 -14.96 -3.59 22.64
C GLY A 57 -15.54 -4.18 21.35
N GLU A 58 -16.72 -3.71 20.90
CA GLU A 58 -17.38 -4.16 19.68
C GLU A 58 -16.82 -3.41 18.46
N LEU A 59 -16.70 -4.10 17.33
CA LEU A 59 -16.27 -3.50 16.07
C LEU A 59 -17.44 -2.76 15.41
N VAL A 60 -17.36 -1.43 15.40
CA VAL A 60 -18.34 -0.54 14.77
C VAL A 60 -17.75 0.08 13.50
N GLU A 61 -18.60 0.28 12.50
CA GLU A 61 -18.21 0.94 11.26
C GLU A 61 -17.94 2.43 11.50
N THR A 62 -16.82 2.91 10.98
CA THR A 62 -16.38 4.31 11.15
C THR A 62 -17.03 5.26 10.15
N GLY A 63 -17.63 4.73 9.09
CA GLY A 63 -18.04 5.52 7.92
C GLY A 63 -16.88 5.87 6.98
N GLU A 64 -15.68 5.37 7.24
CA GLU A 64 -14.51 5.54 6.38
C GLU A 64 -14.18 4.23 5.63
N TYR A 65 -13.43 4.38 4.54
CA TYR A 65 -13.04 3.30 3.65
C TYR A 65 -11.52 3.25 3.47
N THR A 66 -10.98 2.05 3.48
CA THR A 66 -9.67 1.74 2.94
C THR A 66 -9.83 1.32 1.48
N LEU A 67 -9.18 2.03 0.57
CA LEU A 67 -9.11 1.70 -0.85
C LEU A 67 -7.78 1.02 -1.15
N ILE A 68 -7.84 -0.09 -1.88
CA ILE A 68 -6.68 -0.91 -2.25
C ILE A 68 -6.62 -0.98 -3.77
N PHE A 69 -5.55 -0.47 -4.35
CA PHE A 69 -5.35 -0.39 -5.79
C PHE A 69 -4.24 -1.35 -6.22
N LYS A 70 -4.54 -2.27 -7.14
CA LYS A 70 -3.56 -3.11 -7.83
C LYS A 70 -3.11 -2.43 -9.12
N ILE A 71 -2.02 -1.68 -9.04
CA ILE A 71 -1.57 -0.83 -10.14
C ILE A 71 -0.46 -1.48 -10.96
N TYR A 72 -0.33 -1.00 -12.20
CA TYR A 72 0.73 -1.37 -13.13
C TYR A 72 1.33 -0.11 -13.76
N ASP A 73 2.55 -0.25 -14.27
CA ASP A 73 3.13 0.75 -15.16
C ASP A 73 2.39 0.77 -16.50
N LEU A 74 1.99 1.96 -16.96
CA LEU A 74 1.24 2.14 -18.20
C LEU A 74 2.03 1.61 -19.42
N ASN A 75 3.33 1.89 -19.48
CA ASN A 75 4.16 1.50 -20.63
C ASN A 75 4.34 -0.01 -20.69
N PHE A 76 4.45 -0.67 -19.54
CA PHE A 76 4.44 -2.12 -19.44
C PHE A 76 3.12 -2.71 -19.96
N ILE A 77 1.96 -2.21 -19.51
CA ILE A 77 0.66 -2.72 -19.97
C ILE A 77 0.48 -2.50 -21.48
N ARG A 78 0.86 -1.33 -22.00
CA ARG A 78 0.83 -1.05 -23.45
C ARG A 78 1.67 -2.07 -24.22
N LEU A 79 2.88 -2.37 -23.74
CA LEU A 79 3.76 -3.36 -24.37
C LEU A 79 3.14 -4.76 -24.35
N VAL A 80 2.56 -5.19 -23.22
CA VAL A 80 1.91 -6.51 -23.09
C VAL A 80 0.77 -6.65 -24.11
N ILE A 81 -0.10 -5.65 -24.19
CA ILE A 81 -1.24 -5.62 -25.12
C ILE A 81 -0.77 -5.62 -26.58
N GLN A 82 0.23 -4.79 -26.92
CA GLN A 82 0.78 -4.72 -28.28
C GLN A 82 1.39 -6.04 -28.75
N ASN A 83 1.94 -6.83 -27.82
CA ASN A 83 2.50 -8.15 -28.13
C ASN A 83 1.46 -9.28 -28.08
N GLY A 84 0.18 -8.98 -27.84
CA GLY A 84 -0.90 -9.97 -27.78
C GLY A 84 -0.82 -10.91 -26.58
N SER A 85 -0.02 -10.59 -25.56
CA SER A 85 0.05 -11.37 -24.33
C SER A 85 -1.11 -11.03 -23.41
N THR A 86 -1.65 -12.04 -22.73
CA THR A 86 -2.68 -11.90 -21.70
C THR A 86 -2.11 -12.05 -20.29
N GLU A 87 -0.84 -12.46 -20.17
CA GLU A 87 -0.16 -12.58 -18.89
C GLU A 87 0.41 -11.23 -18.48
N ILE A 88 -0.17 -10.68 -17.43
CA ILE A 88 0.29 -9.46 -16.79
C ILE A 88 1.02 -9.88 -15.50
N GLY A 89 2.21 -9.33 -15.28
CA GLY A 89 3.02 -9.63 -14.11
C GLY A 89 2.36 -9.22 -12.79
N ASN A 90 3.09 -9.27 -11.68
CA ASN A 90 2.53 -8.91 -10.38
C ASN A 90 2.27 -7.38 -10.27
N PRO A 91 1.09 -6.95 -9.77
CA PRO A 91 0.80 -5.54 -9.54
C PRO A 91 1.57 -4.99 -8.34
N ILE A 92 1.78 -3.68 -8.34
CA ILE A 92 2.13 -2.95 -7.12
C ILE A 92 0.82 -2.64 -6.38
N THR A 93 0.76 -2.93 -5.08
CA THR A 93 -0.43 -2.61 -4.28
C THR A 93 -0.23 -1.29 -3.55
N ILE A 94 -1.08 -0.30 -3.85
CA ILE A 94 -1.11 0.99 -3.14
C ILE A 94 -2.40 1.08 -2.32
N ILE A 95 -2.28 1.48 -1.06
CA ILE A 95 -3.39 1.59 -0.13
C ILE A 95 -3.65 3.05 0.23
N VAL A 96 -4.91 3.47 0.16
CA VAL A 96 -5.37 4.79 0.59
C VAL A 96 -6.37 4.59 1.72
N GLU A 97 -6.02 5.02 2.93
CA GLU A 97 -6.81 4.79 4.14
C GLU A 97 -7.68 6.01 4.47
N LYS A 98 -8.69 5.82 5.32
CA LYS A 98 -9.54 6.89 5.88
C LYS A 98 -10.25 7.73 4.82
N GLN A 99 -10.68 7.09 3.74
CA GLN A 99 -11.37 7.77 2.65
C GLN A 99 -12.86 7.88 2.98
N LYS A 100 -13.46 9.05 2.73
CA LYS A 100 -14.89 9.27 2.94
C LYS A 100 -15.75 8.84 1.75
N ASN A 101 -15.13 8.71 0.58
CA ASN A 101 -15.80 8.41 -0.68
C ASN A 101 -15.13 7.22 -1.36
N ILE A 102 -15.91 6.51 -2.16
CA ILE A 102 -15.44 5.43 -3.03
C ILE A 102 -15.38 5.93 -4.48
N PRO A 103 -14.47 5.41 -5.32
CA PRO A 103 -14.42 5.79 -6.72
C PRO A 103 -15.69 5.32 -7.46
N ASN A 104 -16.25 6.19 -8.32
CA ASN A 104 -17.31 5.77 -9.24
C ASN A 104 -16.69 5.02 -10.43
N LEU A 105 -16.94 3.72 -10.50
CA LEU A 105 -16.41 2.83 -11.52
C LEU A 105 -17.42 2.47 -12.63
N GLU A 106 -18.66 2.97 -12.56
CA GLU A 106 -19.72 2.62 -13.52
C GLU A 106 -19.42 3.13 -14.93
N ARG A 107 -18.63 4.21 -15.04
CA ARG A 107 -18.24 4.81 -16.31
C ARG A 107 -17.15 4.05 -17.07
N PHE A 108 -16.58 3.00 -16.46
CA PHE A 108 -15.48 2.23 -17.03
C PHE A 108 -15.94 0.83 -17.41
N GLU A 109 -15.37 0.27 -18.47
CA GLU A 109 -15.69 -1.07 -18.97
C GLU A 109 -15.00 -2.17 -18.14
N GLU A 110 -15.51 -3.40 -18.25
CA GLU A 110 -14.86 -4.57 -17.65
C GLU A 110 -13.55 -4.87 -18.39
N GLY A 111 -12.47 -5.12 -17.65
CA GLY A 111 -11.13 -5.31 -18.19
C GLY A 111 -10.42 -4.01 -18.65
N GLU A 112 -11.03 -2.84 -18.44
CA GLU A 112 -10.41 -1.56 -18.77
C GLU A 112 -9.27 -1.22 -17.79
N PHE A 113 -8.12 -0.79 -18.33
CA PHE A 113 -7.02 -0.21 -17.58
C PHE A 113 -7.19 1.30 -17.45
N ILE A 114 -7.55 1.74 -16.24
CA ILE A 114 -7.90 3.12 -15.95
C ILE A 114 -6.65 3.89 -15.50
N PRO A 115 -6.32 5.05 -16.10
CA PRO A 115 -5.26 5.93 -15.61
C PRO A 115 -5.50 6.35 -14.16
N ILE A 116 -4.45 6.30 -13.35
CA ILE A 116 -4.51 6.69 -11.94
C ILE A 116 -3.23 7.41 -11.52
N SER A 117 -3.37 8.36 -10.60
CA SER A 117 -2.25 9.02 -9.94
C SER A 117 -2.47 9.07 -8.43
N PHE A 118 -1.36 9.13 -7.69
CA PHE A 118 -1.36 9.14 -6.23
C PHE A 118 -0.56 10.31 -5.70
N LYS A 119 -1.04 10.89 -4.61
CA LYS A 119 -0.34 11.97 -3.90
C LYS A 119 0.36 11.43 -2.67
N ASN A 120 1.59 11.90 -2.45
CA ASN A 120 2.35 11.66 -1.21
C ASN A 120 2.52 10.17 -0.89
N ILE A 121 3.01 9.39 -1.86
CA ILE A 121 3.29 7.96 -1.69
C ILE A 121 4.34 7.77 -0.61
N LYS A 122 4.09 6.87 0.33
CA LYS A 122 4.99 6.48 1.41
C LYS A 122 5.12 4.97 1.45
N VAL A 123 6.34 4.48 1.68
CA VAL A 123 6.60 3.06 1.89
C VAL A 123 6.86 2.86 3.38
N LYS A 124 6.07 2.00 4.01
CA LYS A 124 6.06 1.79 5.47
C LYS A 124 6.32 0.33 5.82
N PRO A 125 6.93 0.04 6.98
CA PRO A 125 6.93 -1.30 7.55
C PRO A 125 5.50 -1.79 7.81
N LYS A 126 5.25 -3.07 7.55
CA LYS A 126 3.95 -3.71 7.74
C LYS A 126 4.05 -4.85 8.75
N LYS A 127 3.19 -4.79 9.77
CA LYS A 127 2.96 -5.91 10.69
C LYS A 127 2.21 -7.01 9.94
N VAL A 128 2.74 -8.21 10.00
CA VAL A 128 2.09 -9.43 9.52
C VAL A 128 2.04 -10.45 10.65
N GLN A 129 0.98 -11.22 10.67
CA GLN A 129 0.81 -12.31 11.63
C GLN A 129 1.54 -13.54 11.07
N ASN A 130 2.62 -13.93 11.72
CA ASN A 130 3.44 -15.07 11.33
C ASN A 130 3.42 -16.12 12.44
N LYS A 131 3.42 -17.40 12.04
CA LYS A 131 3.66 -18.50 12.98
C LYS A 131 5.15 -18.60 13.25
N THR A 132 5.54 -18.20 14.46
CA THR A 132 6.93 -18.25 14.90
C THR A 132 7.10 -19.36 15.93
N PHE A 133 8.17 -20.14 15.80
CA PHE A 133 8.56 -21.13 16.80
C PHE A 133 9.15 -20.40 18.01
N ILE A 134 8.57 -20.61 19.19
CA ILE A 134 8.98 -19.92 20.43
C ILE A 134 9.86 -20.83 21.31
N GLY A 135 9.74 -22.16 21.19
CA GLY A 135 10.55 -23.12 21.93
C GLY A 135 9.93 -24.52 21.91
N LYS A 136 10.70 -25.53 22.35
CA LYS A 136 10.25 -26.94 22.33
C LYS A 136 8.98 -27.19 23.15
N ASP A 137 8.79 -26.47 24.25
CA ASP A 137 7.66 -26.70 25.18
C ASP A 137 6.39 -25.92 24.81
N VAL A 138 6.53 -24.82 24.05
CA VAL A 138 5.43 -23.92 23.65
C VAL A 138 5.02 -24.12 22.18
N GLY A 139 5.92 -24.65 21.34
CA GLY A 139 5.68 -24.88 19.93
C GLY A 139 5.62 -23.58 19.11
N TYR A 140 4.68 -23.53 18.16
CA TYR A 140 4.46 -22.39 17.28
C TYR A 140 3.30 -21.53 17.81
N LYS A 141 3.47 -20.22 17.78
CA LYS A 141 2.41 -19.26 18.11
C LYS A 141 2.32 -18.20 17.01
N ASP A 142 1.12 -17.68 16.82
CA ASP A 142 0.92 -16.50 15.99
C ASP A 142 1.49 -15.27 16.69
N VAL A 143 2.45 -14.62 16.04
CA VAL A 143 3.12 -13.41 16.51
C VAL A 143 2.97 -12.34 15.45
N TRP A 144 2.59 -11.13 15.88
CA TRP A 144 2.61 -9.96 15.02
C TRP A 144 4.03 -9.39 14.98
N GLN A 145 4.61 -9.35 13.79
CA GLN A 145 5.96 -8.82 13.58
C GLN A 145 6.03 -7.98 12.30
N TYR A 146 6.91 -6.99 12.29
CA TYR A 146 7.24 -6.22 11.09
C TYR A 146 8.11 -7.08 10.17
N ALA A 147 7.51 -7.67 9.14
CA ALA A 147 8.19 -8.58 8.23
C ALA A 147 7.80 -8.38 6.76
N ASP A 148 7.09 -7.30 6.45
CA ASP A 148 6.66 -6.95 5.10
C ASP A 148 6.68 -5.42 4.93
N ILE A 149 6.48 -4.93 3.71
CA ILE A 149 6.33 -3.51 3.39
C ILE A 149 4.90 -3.20 2.92
N LYS A 150 4.46 -1.97 3.18
CA LYS A 150 3.17 -1.44 2.74
C LYS A 150 3.43 -0.14 1.98
N VAL A 151 2.85 -0.01 0.79
CA VAL A 151 2.84 1.26 0.06
C VAL A 151 1.51 1.95 0.33
N VAL A 152 1.56 3.16 0.85
CA VAL A 152 0.36 3.98 1.13
C VAL A 152 0.43 5.30 0.37
N ALA A 153 -0.71 5.86 0.04
CA ALA A 153 -0.84 7.20 -0.49
C ALA A 153 -1.88 7.99 0.31
N GLU A 154 -1.77 9.31 0.26
CA GLU A 154 -2.69 10.22 0.96
C GLU A 154 -4.01 10.38 0.19
N SER A 155 -3.92 10.49 -1.14
CA SER A 155 -5.06 10.63 -2.03
C SER A 155 -4.75 10.06 -3.40
N TYR A 156 -5.78 9.94 -4.24
CA TYR A 156 -5.68 9.45 -5.60
C TYR A 156 -6.57 10.26 -6.55
N ILE A 157 -6.25 10.22 -7.85
CA ILE A 157 -7.07 10.76 -8.95
C ILE A 157 -7.21 9.65 -9.99
N ILE A 158 -8.44 9.37 -10.42
CA ILE A 158 -8.75 8.27 -11.35
C ILE A 158 -9.41 8.78 -12.63
N GLY A 159 -8.95 8.28 -13.78
CA GLY A 159 -9.51 8.59 -15.10
C GLY A 159 -9.03 9.90 -15.70
N GLU A 160 -8.06 10.59 -15.10
CA GLU A 160 -7.35 11.71 -15.73
C GLU A 160 -6.00 11.20 -16.22
N GLU A 161 -5.69 11.41 -17.51
CA GLU A 161 -4.36 11.11 -18.04
C GLU A 161 -3.32 11.99 -17.33
N ASN A 162 -2.31 11.35 -16.73
CA ASN A 162 -1.13 12.07 -16.23
C ASN A 162 -0.54 12.90 -17.39
N GLY A 163 -0.74 14.22 -17.36
CA GLY A 163 -0.16 15.13 -18.35
C GLY A 163 -1.13 15.87 -19.27
N ALA A 164 -2.46 15.72 -19.12
CA ALA A 164 -3.39 16.69 -19.69
C ALA A 164 -3.29 18.00 -18.89
N LYS A 165 -2.32 18.85 -19.24
CA LYS A 165 -2.26 20.24 -18.78
C LYS A 165 -3.66 20.82 -18.84
N ALA A 166 -4.20 21.23 -17.69
CA ALA A 166 -5.25 22.23 -17.65
C ALA A 166 -4.80 23.39 -18.55
N LYS A 167 -5.54 23.62 -19.63
CA LYS A 167 -5.39 24.78 -20.49
C LYS A 167 -5.86 26.02 -19.75
#